data_AF-A0A7J9AC97-F1
#
_entry.id   AF-A0A7J9AC97-F1
#
_cell.length_a   1.000
_cell.length_b   1.000
_cell.length_c   1.000
_cell.angle_alpha   90.00
_cell.angle_beta   90.00
_cell.angle_gamma   90.00
#
_symmetry.space_group_name_H-M   'P 1'
#
loop_
_entity.id
_entity.type
_entity.pdbx_description
1 polymer ?
#
loop_
_entity_poly.entity_id
_entity_poly.type
_entity_poly.pdbx_seq_one_letter_code
_entity_poly.pdbx_strand_id
1 'polypeptide(L)'
;MALNFNLIASKSQILPCFALPPKTTLRSPKFSMISTIPSCSKEVGNLKKPFTPPREVPAQITHSMPPYKIEIFKSLESWAEDNILTHLKPVEKCWQPADFLPDPNSDGFHEQVKELRERAKEIPDDYFVVLVGDMITEEALSTYQTMLNTLDGTRDETGASLTPWAIWTRAWTAEENRHGDLLNKYLYLSGRVDMRQIEKTIQYLIGSGMVRITYLPYSLGD
;
A
#
# COMPACT_ATOMS: atom_id res chain seq x y z
N MET A 1 36.19 -11.79 -10.78
CA MET A 1 37.03 -10.64 -10.38
C MET A 1 36.52 -10.14 -9.05
N ALA A 2 37.22 -10.45 -7.96
CA ALA A 2 36.83 -10.11 -6.60
C ALA A 2 37.39 -8.73 -6.24
N LEU A 3 36.54 -7.82 -5.77
CA LEU A 3 36.96 -6.51 -5.28
C LEU A 3 37.14 -6.57 -3.76
N ASN A 4 38.38 -6.28 -3.36
CA ASN A 4 38.89 -6.28 -2.00
C ASN A 4 38.67 -4.88 -1.40
N PHE A 5 37.92 -4.74 -0.31
CA PHE A 5 37.74 -3.45 0.37
C PHE A 5 38.65 -3.37 1.61
N ASN A 6 39.65 -2.49 1.53
CA ASN A 6 40.54 -2.17 2.66
C ASN A 6 39.81 -1.30 3.69
N LEU A 7 39.95 -1.71 4.97
CA LEU A 7 39.44 -1.03 6.15
C LEU A 7 40.25 0.24 6.42
N ILE A 8 39.67 1.43 6.23
CA ILE A 8 40.26 2.69 6.67
C ILE A 8 39.74 2.99 8.09
N ALA A 9 40.66 2.89 9.07
CA ALA A 9 40.43 3.29 10.44
C ALA A 9 40.22 4.82 10.54
N SER A 10 39.05 5.24 11.01
CA SER A 10 38.77 6.65 11.32
C SER A 10 39.01 6.92 12.80
N LYS A 11 39.91 7.87 13.09
CA LYS A 11 40.25 8.33 14.45
C LYS A 11 39.11 9.16 15.03
N SER A 12 38.70 8.84 16.25
CA SER A 12 37.74 9.60 17.06
C SER A 12 38.30 10.97 17.46
N GLN A 13 37.63 12.04 17.04
CA GLN A 13 37.83 13.38 17.60
C GLN A 13 36.72 13.67 18.62
N ILE A 14 37.12 13.85 19.87
CA ILE A 14 36.27 14.26 20.98
C ILE A 14 36.03 15.78 20.85
N LEU A 15 34.77 16.17 20.63
CA LEU A 15 34.34 17.57 20.70
C LEU A 15 33.80 17.90 22.11
N PRO A 16 34.01 19.12 22.63
CA PRO A 16 33.65 19.49 24.00
C PRO A 16 32.13 19.64 24.19
N CYS A 17 31.68 19.23 25.38
CA CYS A 17 30.31 19.29 25.85
C CYS A 17 29.85 20.76 26.02
N PHE A 18 28.83 21.16 25.26
CA PHE A 18 28.11 22.41 25.51
C PHE A 18 26.86 22.11 26.36
N ALA A 19 26.77 22.75 27.52
CA ALA A 19 25.61 22.66 28.40
C ALA A 19 24.39 23.33 27.76
N LEU A 20 23.26 22.60 27.69
CA LEU A 20 21.97 23.12 27.24
C LEU A 20 21.29 23.93 28.35
N PRO A 21 20.67 25.09 28.05
CA PRO A 21 19.89 25.87 29.01
C PRO A 21 18.54 25.19 29.35
N PRO A 22 17.90 25.56 30.47
CA PRO A 22 16.70 24.87 30.97
C PRO A 22 15.48 25.05 30.06
N LYS A 23 14.70 23.98 29.94
CA LYS A 23 13.50 23.87 29.09
C LYS A 23 12.43 24.89 29.48
N THR A 24 12.13 25.82 28.58
CA THR A 24 10.83 26.50 28.54
C THR A 24 9.87 25.69 27.67
N THR A 25 8.73 25.28 28.23
CA THR A 25 7.67 24.56 27.54
C THR A 25 7.07 25.40 26.41
N LEU A 26 7.56 25.20 25.19
CA LEU A 26 6.92 25.68 23.96
C LEU A 26 6.10 24.53 23.39
N ARG A 27 4.78 24.72 23.45
CA ARG A 27 3.73 23.89 22.88
C ARG A 27 4.05 23.64 21.39
N SER A 28 4.25 22.39 21.01
CA SER A 28 4.44 22.01 19.60
C SER A 28 3.21 22.40 18.77
N PRO A 29 3.39 22.89 17.54
CA PRO A 29 2.26 23.09 16.64
C PRO A 29 1.68 21.71 16.29
N LYS A 30 0.40 21.51 16.60
CA LYS A 30 -0.34 20.33 16.19
C LYS A 30 -0.41 20.33 14.67
N PHE A 31 0.34 19.46 14.02
CA PHE A 31 0.09 19.13 12.61
C PHE A 31 -1.00 18.06 12.56
N SER A 32 -2.10 18.37 11.88
CA SER A 32 -3.22 17.46 11.63
C SER A 32 -3.15 17.04 10.17
N MET A 33 -2.96 15.75 9.90
CA MET A 33 -3.30 15.20 8.59
C MET A 33 -4.82 15.23 8.46
N ILE A 34 -5.34 16.06 7.55
CA ILE A 34 -6.76 16.12 7.26
C ILE A 34 -7.10 14.91 6.40
N SER A 35 -7.55 13.84 7.06
CA SER A 35 -8.63 13.04 6.48
C SER A 35 -9.89 13.91 6.53
N THR A 36 -10.63 14.05 5.43
CA THR A 36 -11.89 14.82 5.40
C THR A 36 -13.03 14.10 6.13
N ILE A 37 -12.75 13.56 7.31
CA ILE A 37 -13.76 13.10 8.25
C ILE A 37 -14.07 14.29 9.16
N PRO A 38 -15.22 14.96 9.03
CA PRO A 38 -15.58 16.05 9.92
C PRO A 38 -15.74 15.52 11.34
N SER A 39 -15.23 16.29 12.29
CA SER A 39 -15.52 16.13 13.71
C SER A 39 -16.95 16.59 14.01
N CYS A 40 -17.74 15.67 14.59
CA CYS A 40 -18.90 15.86 15.48
C CYS A 40 -20.26 16.24 14.88
N SER A 41 -21.21 15.30 15.01
CA SER A 41 -22.47 15.55 15.72
C SER A 41 -22.85 14.31 16.53
N LYS A 42 -23.18 14.48 17.81
CA LYS A 42 -23.75 13.42 18.66
C LYS A 42 -25.12 13.02 18.10
N GLU A 43 -25.17 12.01 17.22
CA GLU A 43 -26.37 11.21 17.03
C GLU A 43 -26.21 9.91 17.83
N VAL A 44 -26.71 9.93 19.06
CA VAL A 44 -27.14 8.70 19.73
C VAL A 44 -28.46 8.31 19.06
N GLY A 45 -28.41 7.35 18.13
CA GLY A 45 -29.62 6.67 17.65
C GLY A 45 -29.70 6.37 16.16
N ASN A 46 -29.17 5.22 15.73
CA ASN A 46 -29.92 4.13 15.08
C ASN A 46 -28.95 3.06 14.56
N LEU A 47 -28.97 1.89 15.19
CA LEU A 47 -28.23 0.67 14.79
C LEU A 47 -28.76 0.01 13.49
N LYS A 48 -29.32 0.79 12.55
CA LYS A 48 -30.06 0.27 11.38
C LYS A 48 -29.81 1.01 10.06
N LYS A 49 -28.78 1.85 9.94
CA LYS A 49 -28.43 2.39 8.61
C LYS A 49 -27.39 1.47 7.95
N PRO A 50 -27.67 0.93 6.75
CA PRO A 50 -26.65 0.25 5.95
C PRO A 50 -25.43 1.15 5.76
N PHE A 51 -24.24 0.55 5.62
CA PHE A 51 -23.03 1.31 5.31
C PHE A 51 -23.28 2.25 4.12
N THR A 52 -22.94 3.53 4.29
CA THR A 52 -23.08 4.56 3.26
C THR A 52 -21.70 5.20 3.05
N PRO A 53 -21.18 5.25 1.81
CA PRO A 53 -19.87 5.84 1.56
C PRO A 53 -19.85 7.32 1.99
N PRO A 54 -18.73 7.83 2.55
CA PRO A 54 -18.67 9.18 3.12
C PRO A 54 -18.91 10.34 2.15
N ARG A 55 -18.91 10.10 0.83
CA ARG A 55 -19.03 11.15 -0.18
C ARG A 55 -19.77 10.66 -1.43
N GLU A 56 -20.68 11.49 -1.93
CA GLU A 56 -21.18 11.35 -3.30
C GLU A 56 -20.05 11.68 -4.28
N VAL A 57 -19.84 10.80 -5.26
CA VAL A 57 -18.85 11.05 -6.32
C VAL A 57 -19.48 12.02 -7.33
N PRO A 58 -18.80 13.13 -7.69
CA PRO A 58 -19.26 14.02 -8.77
C PRO A 58 -19.51 13.23 -10.05
N ALA A 59 -20.36 13.73 -10.95
CA ALA A 59 -20.75 13.08 -12.21
C ALA A 59 -19.59 12.28 -12.84
N GLN A 60 -19.67 10.96 -12.75
CA GLN A 60 -18.60 10.06 -13.17
C GLN A 60 -18.62 9.96 -14.70
N ILE A 61 -17.59 10.51 -15.34
CA ILE A 61 -17.36 10.27 -16.76
C ILE A 61 -16.79 8.86 -16.89
N THR A 62 -17.59 7.93 -17.37
CA THR A 62 -17.15 6.56 -17.71
C THR A 62 -16.90 6.46 -19.20
N HIS A 63 -16.01 5.55 -19.60
CA HIS A 63 -15.75 5.21 -21.01
C HIS A 63 -15.48 6.42 -21.92
N SER A 64 -14.64 7.36 -21.47
CA SER A 64 -14.28 8.55 -22.24
C SER A 64 -13.39 8.25 -23.45
N MET A 65 -12.86 7.04 -23.56
CA MET A 65 -12.07 6.60 -24.70
C MET A 65 -12.98 6.31 -25.91
N PRO A 66 -12.73 6.93 -27.08
CA PRO A 66 -13.47 6.57 -28.29
C PRO A 66 -13.33 5.07 -28.63
N PRO A 67 -14.41 4.36 -29.00
CA PRO A 67 -14.38 2.91 -29.19
C PRO A 67 -13.32 2.41 -30.18
N TYR A 68 -13.04 3.17 -31.24
CA TYR A 68 -12.02 2.81 -32.23
C TYR A 68 -10.60 2.76 -31.64
N LYS A 69 -10.33 3.44 -30.52
CA LYS A 69 -9.02 3.39 -29.84
C LYS A 69 -8.81 2.10 -29.05
N ILE A 70 -9.87 1.33 -28.77
CA ILE A 70 -9.76 0.00 -28.14
C ILE A 70 -8.95 -0.96 -29.03
N GLU A 71 -9.11 -0.85 -30.35
CA GLU A 71 -8.37 -1.68 -31.32
C GLU A 71 -6.84 -1.48 -31.23
N ILE A 72 -6.38 -0.34 -30.70
CA ILE A 72 -4.95 -0.10 -30.44
C ILE A 72 -4.44 -1.13 -29.41
N PHE A 73 -5.16 -1.33 -28.30
CA PHE A 73 -4.75 -2.27 -27.25
C PHE A 73 -4.78 -3.72 -27.71
N LYS A 74 -5.74 -4.08 -28.58
CA LYS A 74 -5.78 -5.38 -29.24
C LYS A 74 -4.56 -5.58 -30.14
N SER A 75 -4.20 -4.57 -30.94
CA SER A 75 -3.03 -4.65 -31.82
C SER A 75 -1.70 -4.74 -31.06
N LEU A 76 -1.68 -4.30 -29.80
CA LEU A 76 -0.50 -4.29 -28.93
C LEU A 76 -0.35 -5.56 -28.07
N GLU A 77 -1.21 -6.57 -28.20
CA GLU A 77 -1.17 -7.76 -27.33
C GLU A 77 0.17 -8.51 -27.45
N SER A 78 0.62 -8.87 -28.66
CA SER A 78 1.93 -9.52 -28.83
C SER A 78 3.09 -8.66 -28.32
N TRP A 79 3.00 -7.34 -28.50
CA TRP A 79 4.00 -6.43 -27.93
C TRP A 79 3.99 -6.47 -26.39
N ALA A 80 2.81 -6.51 -25.76
CA ALA A 80 2.67 -6.59 -24.32
C ALA A 80 3.21 -7.92 -23.76
N GLU A 81 3.02 -9.03 -24.46
CA GLU A 81 3.62 -10.33 -24.10
C GLU A 81 5.14 -10.24 -24.05
N ASP A 82 5.76 -9.69 -25.10
CA ASP A 82 7.21 -9.66 -25.23
C ASP A 82 7.88 -8.57 -24.37
N ASN A 83 7.16 -7.50 -24.02
CA ASN A 83 7.75 -6.31 -23.40
C ASN A 83 7.21 -5.97 -22.01
N ILE A 84 5.99 -6.39 -21.66
CA ILE A 84 5.39 -6.10 -20.34
C ILE A 84 5.43 -7.34 -19.46
N LEU A 85 4.94 -8.48 -19.94
CA LEU A 85 4.87 -9.71 -19.13
C LEU A 85 6.25 -10.21 -18.69
N THR A 86 7.31 -9.84 -19.41
CA THR A 86 8.70 -10.16 -19.06
C THR A 86 9.18 -9.49 -17.77
N HIS A 87 8.48 -8.47 -17.27
CA HIS A 87 8.76 -7.84 -15.98
C HIS A 87 8.16 -8.60 -14.78
N LEU A 88 7.20 -9.50 -15.01
CA LEU A 88 6.64 -10.35 -13.96
C LEU A 88 7.67 -11.38 -13.52
N LYS A 89 7.81 -11.54 -12.21
CA LYS A 89 8.71 -12.57 -11.69
C LYS A 89 7.94 -13.91 -11.64
N PRO A 90 8.57 -15.01 -12.07
CA PRO A 90 8.02 -16.34 -11.83
C PRO A 90 7.79 -16.54 -10.34
N VAL A 91 6.64 -17.11 -9.96
CA VAL A 91 6.24 -17.31 -8.55
C VAL A 91 7.33 -18.02 -7.73
N GLU A 92 7.96 -19.06 -8.32
CA GLU A 92 9.05 -19.82 -7.69
C GLU A 92 10.33 -19.00 -7.41
N LYS A 93 10.43 -17.79 -7.95
CA LYS A 93 11.53 -16.85 -7.73
C LYS A 93 11.09 -15.61 -6.95
N CYS A 94 9.81 -15.51 -6.58
CA CYS A 94 9.30 -14.44 -5.75
C CYS A 94 9.59 -14.73 -4.29
N TRP A 95 9.95 -13.68 -3.55
CA TRP A 95 9.91 -13.72 -2.09
C TRP A 95 8.47 -13.94 -1.61
N GLN A 96 8.30 -14.52 -0.44
CA GLN A 96 7.01 -14.67 0.23
C GLN A 96 7.04 -14.00 1.60
N PRO A 97 5.90 -13.56 2.15
CA PRO A 97 5.86 -12.93 3.47
C PRO A 97 6.53 -13.76 4.58
N ALA A 98 6.44 -15.09 4.48
CA ALA A 98 7.08 -16.02 5.41
C ALA A 98 8.60 -15.90 5.45
N ASP A 99 9.26 -15.44 4.37
CA ASP A 99 10.72 -15.27 4.33
C ASP A 99 11.21 -14.17 5.30
N PHE A 100 10.33 -13.27 5.72
CA PHE A 100 10.65 -12.10 6.55
C PHE A 100 9.97 -12.09 7.92
N LEU A 101 9.18 -13.11 8.23
CA LEU A 101 8.40 -13.22 9.46
C LEU A 101 8.95 -14.35 10.34
N PRO A 102 8.71 -14.30 11.67
CA PRO A 102 9.01 -15.43 12.55
C PRO A 102 8.35 -16.72 12.04
N ASP A 103 9.13 -17.80 11.94
CA ASP A 103 8.65 -19.09 11.43
C ASP A 103 7.81 -19.80 12.50
N PRO A 104 6.49 -19.95 12.32
CA PRO A 104 5.62 -20.58 13.30
C PRO A 104 5.87 -22.07 13.52
N ASN A 105 6.59 -22.74 12.61
CA ASN A 105 6.94 -24.16 12.73
C ASN A 105 8.31 -24.38 13.39
N SER A 106 9.06 -23.30 13.68
CA SER A 106 10.36 -23.37 14.32
C SER A 106 10.22 -23.45 15.84
N ASP A 107 11.04 -24.27 16.50
CA ASP A 107 11.18 -24.27 17.97
C ASP A 107 11.57 -22.87 18.50
N GLY A 108 12.20 -22.04 17.66
CA GLY A 108 12.61 -20.67 17.97
C GLY A 108 11.54 -19.60 17.77
N PHE A 109 10.31 -19.94 17.35
CA PHE A 109 9.25 -18.98 17.02
C PHE A 109 9.05 -17.90 18.09
N HIS A 110 8.94 -18.32 19.36
CA HIS A 110 8.67 -17.42 20.48
C HIS A 110 9.81 -16.41 20.71
N GLU A 111 11.07 -16.83 20.56
CA GLU A 111 12.21 -15.92 20.70
C GLU A 111 12.31 -14.96 19.51
N GLN A 112 12.03 -15.42 18.29
CA GLN A 112 11.99 -14.57 17.10
C GLN A 112 10.90 -13.48 17.21
N VAL A 113 9.71 -13.84 17.70
CA VAL A 113 8.63 -12.87 17.97
C VAL A 113 9.05 -11.86 19.04
N LYS A 114 9.69 -12.33 20.11
CA LYS A 114 10.18 -11.46 21.18
C LYS A 114 11.24 -10.48 20.65
N GLU A 115 12.20 -10.95 19.86
CA GLU A 115 13.23 -10.10 19.24
C GLU A 115 12.63 -9.04 18.30
N LEU A 116 11.63 -9.42 17.50
CA LEU A 116 10.87 -8.48 16.66
C LEU A 116 10.24 -7.37 17.52
N ARG A 117 9.61 -7.74 18.63
CA ARG A 117 8.96 -6.78 19.54
C ARG A 117 9.96 -5.88 20.26
N GLU A 118 11.11 -6.40 20.68
CA GLU A 118 12.15 -5.58 21.30
C GLU A 118 12.66 -4.51 20.33
N ARG A 119 12.98 -4.87 19.08
CA ARG A 119 13.35 -3.89 18.05
C ARG A 119 12.24 -2.89 17.75
N ALA A 120 10.99 -3.34 17.70
CA ALA A 120 9.83 -2.47 17.45
C ALA A 120 9.61 -1.42 18.55
N LYS A 121 10.10 -1.63 19.79
CA LYS A 121 10.03 -0.62 20.86
C LYS A 121 10.94 0.59 20.61
N GLU A 122 12.02 0.40 19.85
CA GLU A 122 12.99 1.45 19.53
C GLU A 122 12.56 2.32 18.34
N ILE A 123 11.51 1.91 17.62
CA ILE A 123 10.96 2.64 16.48
C ILE A 123 9.93 3.67 17.00
N PRO A 124 10.05 4.96 16.62
CA PRO A 124 9.16 6.02 17.10
C PRO A 124 7.74 5.89 16.54
N ASP A 125 6.75 6.39 17.28
CA ASP A 125 5.33 6.30 16.91
C ASP A 125 5.03 7.02 15.59
N ASP A 126 5.73 8.12 15.27
CA ASP A 126 5.59 8.84 14.00
C ASP A 126 5.86 7.93 12.79
N TYR A 127 6.80 7.00 12.94
CA TYR A 127 7.08 6.00 11.90
C TYR A 127 5.93 5.01 11.75
N PHE A 128 5.39 4.52 12.87
CA PHE A 128 4.24 3.60 12.84
C PHE A 128 3.00 4.23 12.24
N VAL A 129 2.74 5.53 12.44
CA VAL A 129 1.62 6.22 11.79
C VAL A 129 1.72 6.13 10.27
N VAL A 130 2.91 6.36 9.71
CA VAL A 130 3.14 6.29 8.27
C VAL A 130 3.09 4.85 7.77
N LEU A 131 3.74 3.92 8.47
CA LEU A 131 3.76 2.49 8.11
C LEU A 131 2.36 1.87 8.15
N VAL A 132 1.53 2.28 9.12
CA VAL A 132 0.12 1.88 9.19
C VAL A 132 -0.66 2.43 8.00
N GLY A 133 -0.42 3.69 7.62
CA GLY A 133 -1.02 4.29 6.42
C GLY A 133 -0.67 3.50 5.16
N ASP A 134 0.60 3.15 5.00
CA ASP A 134 1.12 2.34 3.90
C ASP A 134 0.46 0.95 3.85
N MET A 135 0.43 0.24 4.99
CA MET A 135 -0.22 -1.07 5.08
C MET A 135 -1.72 -1.01 4.76
N ILE A 136 -2.43 0.01 5.25
CA ILE A 136 -3.86 0.20 4.94
C ILE A 136 -4.07 0.41 3.44
N THR A 137 -3.18 1.14 2.76
CA THR A 137 -3.28 1.33 1.32
C THR A 137 -2.98 0.05 0.55
N GLU A 138 -2.05 -0.78 1.00
CA GLU A 138 -1.76 -2.09 0.38
C GLU A 138 -2.92 -3.09 0.55
N GLU A 139 -3.59 -3.10 1.70
CA GLU A 139 -4.76 -3.94 1.96
C GLU A 139 -6.00 -3.57 1.12
N ALA A 140 -6.02 -2.37 0.53
CA ALA A 140 -7.10 -1.93 -0.36
C ALA A 140 -7.00 -2.51 -1.79
N LEU A 141 -6.15 -3.52 -2.02
CA LEU A 141 -5.82 -4.11 -3.32
C LEU A 141 -7.03 -4.45 -4.21
N SER A 142 -8.13 -4.93 -3.62
CA SER A 142 -9.38 -5.21 -4.35
C SER A 142 -9.92 -3.99 -5.13
N THR A 143 -9.72 -2.79 -4.58
CA THR A 143 -10.08 -1.53 -5.24
C THR A 143 -9.19 -1.30 -6.46
N TYR A 144 -7.88 -1.51 -6.33
CA TYR A 144 -6.93 -1.25 -7.43
C TYR A 144 -7.11 -2.25 -8.59
N GLN A 145 -7.31 -3.53 -8.30
CA GLN A 145 -7.61 -4.52 -9.33
C GLN A 145 -8.92 -4.17 -10.06
N THR A 146 -9.96 -3.76 -9.31
CA THR A 146 -11.22 -3.29 -9.89
C THR A 146 -11.00 -2.09 -10.80
N MET A 147 -10.15 -1.14 -10.40
CA MET A 147 -9.81 0.03 -11.22
C MET A 147 -9.03 -0.33 -12.49
N LEU A 148 -8.19 -1.37 -12.49
CA LEU A 148 -7.56 -1.87 -13.70
C LEU A 148 -8.59 -2.54 -14.63
N ASN A 149 -9.53 -3.28 -14.05
CA ASN A 149 -10.63 -3.93 -14.76
C ASN A 149 -11.75 -2.98 -15.21
N THR A 150 -11.67 -1.69 -14.91
CA THR A 150 -12.55 -0.66 -15.51
C THR A 150 -11.92 0.05 -16.70
N LEU A 151 -10.66 -0.23 -17.03
CA LEU A 151 -9.96 0.38 -18.16
C LEU A 151 -10.42 -0.22 -19.50
N ASP A 152 -10.82 0.65 -20.42
CA ASP A 152 -11.18 0.24 -21.78
C ASP A 152 -9.98 -0.36 -22.51
N GLY A 153 -10.20 -1.51 -23.15
CA GLY A 153 -9.20 -2.22 -23.96
C GLY A 153 -8.25 -3.15 -23.21
N THR A 154 -8.15 -3.05 -21.88
CA THR A 154 -7.24 -3.89 -21.09
C THR A 154 -7.90 -4.71 -19.98
N ARG A 155 -9.19 -4.46 -19.69
CA ARG A 155 -9.92 -5.18 -18.63
C ARG A 155 -10.00 -6.68 -18.85
N ASP A 156 -10.04 -7.44 -17.77
CA ASP A 156 -10.34 -8.87 -17.80
C ASP A 156 -11.86 -9.11 -17.91
N GLU A 157 -12.31 -9.57 -19.07
CA GLU A 157 -13.73 -9.79 -19.36
C GLU A 157 -14.34 -11.00 -18.64
N THR A 158 -13.52 -11.96 -18.18
CA THR A 158 -14.02 -13.23 -17.63
C THR A 158 -13.49 -13.54 -16.24
N GLY A 159 -12.51 -12.77 -15.74
CA GLY A 159 -11.73 -13.08 -14.55
C GLY A 159 -10.64 -14.13 -14.80
N ALA A 160 -10.55 -14.66 -16.02
CA ALA A 160 -9.55 -15.62 -16.45
C ALA A 160 -9.19 -15.44 -17.95
N SER A 161 -9.39 -14.24 -18.50
CA SER A 161 -9.07 -13.96 -19.91
C SER A 161 -7.58 -14.24 -20.17
N LEU A 162 -7.29 -14.79 -21.35
CA LEU A 162 -5.93 -15.12 -21.77
C LEU A 162 -5.23 -13.97 -22.49
N THR A 163 -5.86 -12.79 -22.57
CA THR A 163 -5.17 -11.61 -23.09
C THR A 163 -3.99 -11.24 -22.18
N PRO A 164 -2.88 -10.74 -22.74
CA PRO A 164 -1.72 -10.34 -21.94
C PRO A 164 -2.06 -9.26 -20.91
N TRP A 165 -3.00 -8.37 -21.23
CA TRP A 165 -3.50 -7.35 -20.31
C TRP A 165 -4.18 -7.95 -19.07
N ALA A 166 -4.99 -8.98 -19.25
CA ALA A 166 -5.66 -9.68 -18.16
C ALA A 166 -4.68 -10.54 -17.37
N ILE A 167 -3.74 -11.23 -18.03
CA ILE A 167 -2.66 -11.97 -17.39
C ILE A 167 -1.82 -11.03 -16.50
N TRP A 168 -1.40 -9.89 -17.04
CA TRP A 168 -0.69 -8.86 -16.27
C TRP A 168 -1.49 -8.41 -15.05
N THR A 169 -2.76 -8.05 -15.23
CA THR A 169 -3.61 -7.59 -14.12
C THR A 169 -3.68 -8.61 -12.99
N ARG A 170 -3.89 -9.89 -13.31
CA ARG A 170 -3.94 -10.96 -12.31
C ARG A 170 -2.59 -11.22 -11.66
N ALA A 171 -1.51 -11.28 -12.44
CA ALA A 171 -0.17 -11.53 -11.92
C ALA A 171 0.34 -10.38 -11.06
N TRP A 172 0.16 -9.14 -11.49
CA TRP A 172 0.46 -7.94 -10.69
C TRP A 172 -0.33 -7.97 -9.38
N THR A 173 -1.64 -8.25 -9.43
CA THR A 173 -2.46 -8.36 -8.20
C THR A 173 -1.91 -9.46 -7.27
N ALA A 174 -1.51 -10.61 -7.80
CA ALA A 174 -0.90 -11.67 -7.00
C ALA A 174 0.45 -11.25 -6.38
N GLU A 175 1.25 -10.47 -7.12
CA GLU A 175 2.49 -9.90 -6.57
C GLU A 175 2.22 -8.89 -5.46
N GLU A 176 1.29 -7.94 -5.65
CA GLU A 176 0.92 -6.90 -4.67
C GLU A 176 0.28 -7.46 -3.39
N ASN A 177 -0.48 -8.55 -3.49
CA ASN A 177 -1.14 -9.16 -2.32
C ASN A 177 -0.13 -9.47 -1.19
N ARG A 178 1.11 -9.84 -1.55
CA ARG A 178 2.17 -10.16 -0.60
C ARG A 178 2.63 -8.93 0.22
N HIS A 179 2.47 -7.72 -0.31
CA HIS A 179 2.88 -6.49 0.38
C HIS A 179 2.01 -6.24 1.62
N GLY A 180 0.68 -6.21 1.44
CA GLY A 180 -0.28 -6.12 2.54
C GLY A 180 -0.11 -7.27 3.54
N ASP A 181 0.01 -8.50 3.04
CA ASP A 181 0.19 -9.69 3.87
C ASP A 181 1.40 -9.63 4.81
N LEU A 182 2.53 -9.11 4.33
CA LEU A 182 3.76 -8.96 5.12
C LEU A 182 3.62 -7.85 6.15
N LEU A 183 3.16 -6.67 5.72
CA LEU A 183 3.02 -5.50 6.59
C LEU A 183 1.98 -5.73 7.68
N ASN A 184 0.85 -6.38 7.36
CA ASN A 184 -0.19 -6.72 8.32
C ASN A 184 0.35 -7.60 9.45
N LYS A 185 0.99 -8.72 9.10
CA LYS A 185 1.55 -9.66 10.07
C LYS A 185 2.68 -9.01 10.89
N TYR A 186 3.52 -8.18 10.27
CA TYR A 186 4.53 -7.41 10.99
C TYR A 186 3.92 -6.47 12.03
N LEU A 187 2.93 -5.66 11.64
CA LEU A 187 2.25 -4.72 12.54
C LEU A 187 1.51 -5.46 13.66
N TYR A 188 0.84 -6.57 13.35
CA TYR A 188 0.19 -7.44 14.33
C TYR A 188 1.20 -7.97 15.38
N LEU A 189 2.32 -8.54 14.93
CA LEU A 189 3.33 -9.10 15.82
C LEU A 189 4.07 -8.03 16.64
N SER A 190 4.25 -6.84 16.09
CA SER A 190 4.94 -5.72 16.75
C SER A 190 4.31 -5.35 18.09
N GLY A 191 2.99 -5.47 18.22
CA GLY A 191 2.24 -5.02 19.39
C GLY A 191 2.31 -3.52 19.65
N ARG A 192 2.69 -2.71 18.64
CA ARG A 192 2.85 -1.25 18.73
C ARG A 192 1.61 -0.47 18.28
N VAL A 193 0.64 -1.12 17.66
CA VAL A 193 -0.52 -0.48 17.02
C VAL A 193 -1.84 -1.15 17.41
N ASP A 194 -2.95 -0.41 17.25
CA ASP A 194 -4.31 -0.93 17.47
C ASP A 194 -4.85 -1.58 16.18
N MET A 195 -4.65 -2.89 16.05
CA MET A 195 -5.09 -3.65 14.88
C MET A 195 -6.60 -3.56 14.64
N ARG A 196 -7.42 -3.47 15.69
CA ARG A 196 -8.87 -3.37 15.54
C ARG A 196 -9.28 -2.08 14.85
N GLN A 197 -8.59 -0.97 15.14
CA GLN A 197 -8.87 0.30 14.48
C GLN A 197 -8.32 0.33 13.05
N ILE A 198 -7.21 -0.34 12.79
CA ILE A 198 -6.65 -0.51 11.46
C ILE A 198 -7.59 -1.33 10.57
N GLU A 199 -8.02 -2.50 11.02
CA GLU A 199 -8.95 -3.40 10.31
C GLU A 199 -10.28 -2.70 9.97
N LYS A 200 -10.83 -1.93 10.91
CA LYS A 200 -12.01 -1.08 10.64
C LYS A 200 -11.73 -0.03 9.57
N THR A 201 -10.54 0.57 9.58
CA THR A 201 -10.15 1.58 8.59
C THR A 201 -10.02 0.97 7.21
N ILE A 202 -9.43 -0.22 7.09
CA ILE A 202 -9.38 -1.01 5.84
C ILE A 202 -10.80 -1.29 5.34
N GLN A 203 -11.69 -1.76 6.22
CA GLN A 203 -13.09 -2.03 5.87
C GLN A 203 -13.81 -0.78 5.37
N TYR A 204 -13.61 0.36 6.03
CA TYR A 204 -14.15 1.63 5.57
C TYR A 204 -13.58 2.06 4.22
N LEU A 205 -12.27 1.91 4.02
CA LEU A 205 -11.58 2.30 2.79
C LEU A 205 -12.07 1.48 1.60
N ILE A 206 -12.08 0.15 1.71
CA ILE A 206 -12.56 -0.75 0.66
C ILE A 206 -14.04 -0.49 0.37
N GLY A 207 -14.88 -0.33 1.41
CA GLY A 207 -16.29 -0.02 1.23
C GLY A 207 -16.53 1.33 0.57
N SER A 208 -15.64 2.30 0.78
CA SER A 208 -15.72 3.62 0.15
C SER A 208 -15.22 3.62 -1.30
N GLY A 209 -14.28 2.72 -1.63
CA GLY A 209 -13.60 2.68 -2.91
C GLY A 209 -12.76 3.92 -3.18
N MET A 210 -12.24 4.02 -4.41
CA MET A 210 -11.47 5.18 -4.87
C MET A 210 -11.93 5.58 -6.27
N VAL A 211 -12.02 6.90 -6.51
CA VAL A 211 -12.33 7.46 -7.81
C VAL A 211 -11.04 7.92 -8.45
N ARG A 212 -10.66 7.29 -9.58
CA ARG A 212 -9.61 7.83 -10.43
C ARG A 212 -10.18 9.01 -11.20
N ILE A 213 -9.66 10.21 -10.97
CA ILE A 213 -9.91 11.31 -11.90
C ILE A 213 -8.99 11.09 -13.11
N THR A 214 -9.51 10.46 -14.15
CA THR A 214 -8.84 10.37 -15.45
C THR A 214 -8.94 11.72 -16.15
N TYR A 215 -8.08 12.67 -15.80
CA TYR A 215 -7.69 13.69 -16.76
C TYR A 215 -6.82 13.00 -17.80
N LEU A 216 -7.41 12.54 -18.91
CA LEU A 216 -6.62 12.15 -20.07
C LEU A 216 -5.83 13.39 -20.53
N PRO A 217 -4.49 13.35 -20.63
CA PRO A 217 -3.71 14.45 -21.21
C PRO A 217 -3.85 14.54 -22.74
N TYR A 218 -4.82 13.85 -23.35
CA TYR A 218 -5.04 13.83 -24.80
C TYR A 218 -6.33 14.54 -25.18
N SER A 219 -6.55 15.73 -24.63
CA SER A 219 -7.24 16.79 -25.36
C SER A 219 -6.23 17.36 -26.36
N LEU A 220 -5.94 16.61 -27.44
CA LEU A 220 -5.35 17.26 -28.61
C LEU A 220 -6.43 18.22 -29.09
N GLY A 221 -6.15 19.52 -28.91
CA GLY A 221 -6.97 20.60 -29.43
C GLY A 221 -7.21 20.42 -30.93
N ASP A 222 -8.34 20.97 -31.34
CA ASP A 222 -8.86 21.02 -32.71
C ASP A 222 -7.81 21.24 -33.80
#